data_AF-A0AAD9HM25-F1
#
_entry.id   AF-A0AAD9HM25-F1
#
_cell.length_a   1.000
_cell.length_b   1.000
_cell.length_c   1.000
_cell.angle_alpha   90.00
_cell.angle_beta   90.00
_cell.angle_gamma   90.00
#
_symmetry.space_group_name_H-M   'P 1'
#
loop_
_entity.id
_entity.type
_entity.pdbx_description
1 polymer ?
#
loop_
_entity_poly.entity_id
_entity_poly.type
_entity_poly.pdbx_seq_one_letter_code
_entity_poly.pdbx_strand_id
1 'polypeptide(L)'
;MAPPLNLLIRALVAFEDVIIRQILRSPGFHRGVGRIHRYIDEKRNGPLPHEPLRQGQASANPDEQGFARHFFEELKNQLRGTPTNPPPPPPGPPKR
;
A
#
# COMPACT_ATOMS: atom_id res chain seq x y z
N MET A 1 -13.28 -24.92 -32.37
CA MET A 1 -13.72 -24.20 -31.16
C MET A 1 -12.64 -24.39 -30.10
N ALA A 2 -12.07 -23.31 -29.57
CA ALA A 2 -11.01 -23.43 -28.56
C ALA A 2 -11.62 -24.07 -27.29
N PRO A 3 -10.96 -25.06 -26.68
CA PRO A 3 -11.49 -25.71 -25.49
C PRO A 3 -11.71 -24.66 -24.39
N PRO A 4 -12.78 -24.76 -23.59
CA PRO A 4 -13.16 -23.75 -22.60
C PRO A 4 -12.04 -23.44 -21.60
N LEU A 5 -11.19 -24.43 -21.31
CA LEU A 5 -10.02 -24.29 -20.46
C LEU A 5 -8.96 -23.31 -21.05
N ASN A 6 -8.77 -23.30 -22.37
CA ASN A 6 -7.85 -22.37 -23.03
C ASN A 6 -8.33 -20.92 -22.97
N LEU A 7 -9.65 -20.70 -22.99
CA LEU A 7 -10.22 -19.37 -22.84
C LEU A 7 -10.05 -18.86 -21.41
N LEU A 8 -10.25 -19.72 -20.41
CA LEU A 8 -10.00 -19.40 -19.00
C LEU A 8 -8.52 -19.08 -18.74
N ILE A 9 -7.60 -19.90 -19.24
CA ILE A 9 -6.15 -19.65 -19.08
C ILE A 9 -5.76 -18.31 -19.73
N ARG A 10 -6.26 -18.04 -20.94
CA ARG A 10 -6.00 -16.77 -21.64
C ARG A 10 -6.58 -15.56 -20.88
N ALA A 11 -7.77 -15.70 -20.30
CA ALA A 11 -8.38 -14.65 -19.49
C ALA A 11 -7.57 -14.37 -18.21
N LEU A 12 -7.07 -15.43 -17.56
CA LEU A 12 -6.27 -15.33 -16.34
C LEU A 12 -4.92 -14.63 -16.62
N VAL A 13 -4.24 -15.02 -17.70
CA VAL A 13 -2.99 -14.38 -18.14
C VAL A 13 -3.21 -12.92 -18.53
N ALA A 14 -4.30 -12.60 -19.25
CA ALA A 14 -4.61 -11.22 -19.61
C ALA A 14 -4.93 -10.36 -18.37
N PHE A 15 -5.61 -10.94 -17.39
CA PHE A 15 -5.93 -10.27 -16.13
C PHE A 15 -4.67 -10.01 -15.28
N GLU A 16 -3.76 -10.99 -15.21
CA GLU A 16 -2.45 -10.85 -14.57
C GLU A 16 -1.67 -9.69 -15.19
N ASP A 17 -1.61 -9.60 -16.52
CA ASP A 17 -0.88 -8.54 -17.23
C ASP A 17 -1.47 -7.14 -16.94
N VAL A 18 -2.80 -7.04 -16.81
CA VAL A 18 -3.48 -5.80 -16.42
C VAL A 18 -3.15 -5.40 -14.98
N ILE A 19 -3.17 -6.35 -14.04
CA ILE A 19 -2.82 -6.08 -12.64
C ILE A 19 -1.36 -5.65 -12.53
N ILE A 20 -0.44 -6.36 -13.19
CA ILE A 20 0.99 -6.04 -13.18
C ILE A 20 1.20 -4.62 -13.73
N ARG A 21 0.58 -4.27 -14.85
CA ARG A 21 0.67 -2.90 -15.41
C ARG A 21 0.11 -1.85 -14.46
N GLN A 22 -0.99 -2.14 -13.78
CA GLN A 22 -1.61 -1.22 -12.82
C GLN A 22 -0.71 -1.01 -11.58
N ILE A 23 -0.14 -2.09 -11.08
CA ILE A 23 0.80 -2.10 -9.95
C ILE A 23 2.08 -1.34 -10.31
N LEU A 24 2.67 -1.62 -11.47
CA LEU A 24 3.88 -0.94 -11.95
C LEU A 24 3.65 0.54 -12.29
N ARG A 25 2.43 0.95 -12.64
CA ARG A 25 2.08 2.36 -12.82
C ARG A 25 1.81 3.09 -11.51
N SER A 26 1.57 2.37 -10.41
CA SER A 26 1.32 2.96 -9.10
C SER A 26 2.62 3.49 -8.48
N PRO A 27 2.75 4.81 -8.27
CA PRO A 27 3.91 5.38 -7.58
C PRO A 27 4.01 4.92 -6.12
N GLY A 28 2.88 4.49 -5.53
CA GLY A 28 2.81 3.94 -4.17
C GLY A 28 3.43 2.56 -4.07
N PHE A 29 3.29 1.73 -5.10
CA PHE A 29 3.88 0.40 -5.14
C PHE A 29 5.41 0.47 -5.12
N HIS A 30 6.00 1.33 -5.96
CA HIS A 30 7.45 1.56 -5.98
C HIS A 30 7.98 2.06 -4.63
N ARG A 31 7.25 2.98 -3.97
CA ARG A 31 7.59 3.45 -2.62
C ARG A 31 7.50 2.32 -1.58
N GLY A 32 6.53 1.43 -1.71
CA GLY A 32 6.37 0.26 -0.84
C GLY A 32 7.50 -0.75 -1.00
N VAL A 33 7.81 -1.13 -2.24
CA VAL A 33 8.92 -2.04 -2.57
C VAL A 33 10.24 -1.47 -2.07
N GLY A 34 10.47 -0.15 -2.24
CA GLY A 34 11.67 0.50 -1.71
C GLY A 34 11.80 0.41 -0.18
N ARG A 35 10.69 0.50 0.57
CA ARG A 35 10.71 0.31 2.03
C ARG A 35 11.02 -1.12 2.43
N ILE A 36 10.46 -2.11 1.72
CA ILE A 36 10.70 -3.53 1.99
C ILE A 36 12.14 -3.89 1.66
N HIS A 37 12.63 -3.46 0.49
CA HIS A 37 14.00 -3.66 0.07
C HIS A 37 14.97 -3.13 1.12
N ARG A 38 14.75 -1.89 1.57
CA ARG A 38 15.54 -1.27 2.62
C ARG A 38 15.43 -2.00 3.97
N TYR A 39 14.25 -2.45 4.37
CA TYR A 39 14.08 -3.22 5.61
C TYR A 39 14.87 -4.54 5.57
N ILE A 40 14.82 -5.25 4.44
CA ILE A 40 15.59 -6.48 4.25
C ILE A 40 17.08 -6.19 4.24
N ASP A 41 17.49 -5.10 3.59
CA ASP A 41 18.88 -4.67 3.50
C ASP A 41 19.43 -4.28 4.88
N GLU A 42 18.71 -3.49 5.67
CA GLU A 42 19.05 -3.17 7.06
C GLU A 42 19.12 -4.44 7.94
N LYS A 43 18.21 -5.41 7.73
CA LYS A 43 18.20 -6.67 8.47
C LYS A 43 19.37 -7.59 8.12
N ARG A 44 19.82 -7.56 6.86
CA ARG A 44 20.88 -8.46 6.35
C ARG A 44 22.28 -7.86 6.49
N ASN A 45 22.42 -6.57 6.20
CA ASN A 45 23.69 -5.86 6.08
C ASN A 45 23.94 -4.86 7.23
N GLY A 46 22.95 -4.67 8.12
CA GLY A 46 23.03 -3.75 9.25
C GLY A 46 22.61 -2.32 8.92
N PRO A 47 22.53 -1.42 9.92
CA PRO A 47 22.10 -0.03 9.73
C PRO A 47 23.08 0.74 8.83
N LEU A 48 22.58 1.40 7.80
CA LEU A 48 23.39 2.25 6.92
C LEU A 48 23.98 3.44 7.72
N PRO A 49 25.32 3.59 7.79
CA PRO A 49 25.96 4.53 8.71
C PRO A 49 25.81 6.01 8.35
N HIS A 50 25.16 6.38 7.24
CA HIS A 50 25.10 7.75 6.72
C HIS A 50 23.69 8.25 6.40
N GLU A 51 22.65 7.55 6.84
CA GLU A 51 21.31 8.04 6.58
C GLU A 51 20.84 9.00 7.69
N PRO A 52 20.44 10.24 7.36
CA PRO A 52 19.83 11.12 8.35
C PRO A 52 18.60 10.41 8.94
N LEU A 53 18.52 10.36 10.28
CA LEU A 53 17.40 9.80 11.03
C LEU A 53 16.08 10.23 10.36
N ARG A 54 15.34 9.27 9.82
CA ARG A 54 14.14 9.58 9.02
C ARG A 54 13.12 10.28 9.90
N GLN A 55 12.63 11.42 9.39
CA GLN A 55 11.43 12.09 9.85
C GLN A 55 10.28 11.06 9.96
N GLY A 56 9.95 10.66 11.19
CA GLY A 56 8.97 9.61 11.49
C GLY A 56 9.39 8.58 12.54
N GLN A 57 10.69 8.42 12.84
CA GLN A 57 11.12 7.52 13.93
C GLN A 57 10.93 8.12 15.34
N ALA A 58 10.64 9.42 15.45
CA ALA A 58 10.37 10.11 16.73
C ALA A 58 8.91 10.58 16.89
N SER A 59 8.02 10.28 15.94
CA SER A 59 6.62 10.75 15.95
C SER A 59 5.64 9.62 15.59
N ALA A 60 5.94 8.39 16.00
CA ALA A 60 4.91 7.35 15.98
C ALA A 60 4.10 7.48 17.28
N ASN A 61 3.01 8.25 17.23
CA ASN A 61 1.99 8.14 18.27
C ASN A 61 1.43 6.71 18.21
N PRO A 62 1.42 5.95 19.32
CA PRO A 62 0.88 4.59 19.32
C PRO A 62 -0.62 4.53 18.97
N ASP A 63 -1.33 5.66 19.04
CA ASP A 63 -2.74 5.81 18.64
C ASP A 63 -2.94 6.13 17.14
N GLU A 64 -1.89 6.41 16.37
CA GLU A 64 -1.99 6.60 14.92
C GLU A 64 -2.05 5.23 14.24
N GLN A 65 -3.26 4.68 14.13
CA GLN A 65 -3.51 3.51 13.30
C GLN A 65 -3.02 3.79 11.87
N GLY A 66 -1.94 3.11 11.48
CA GLY A 66 -1.21 3.44 10.26
C GLY A 66 -2.09 3.36 9.01
N PHE A 67 -1.83 4.26 8.06
CA PHE A 67 -2.49 4.34 6.75
C PHE A 67 -2.72 2.98 6.08
N ALA A 68 -1.77 2.04 6.20
CA ALA A 68 -1.89 0.71 5.63
C ALA A 68 -3.10 -0.08 6.19
N ARG A 69 -3.37 0.01 7.49
CA ARG A 69 -4.51 -0.68 8.12
C ARG A 69 -5.83 -0.13 7.58
N HIS A 70 -5.98 1.19 7.55
CA HIS A 70 -7.15 1.85 6.96
C HIS A 70 -7.30 1.56 5.47
N PHE A 71 -6.19 1.48 4.72
CA PHE A 71 -6.21 1.14 3.29
C PHE A 71 -6.69 -0.30 3.04
N PHE A 72 -6.24 -1.27 3.85
CA PHE A 72 -6.72 -2.66 3.74
C PHE A 72 -8.15 -2.82 4.24
N GLU A 73 -8.55 -2.10 5.28
CA GLU A 73 -9.94 -2.06 5.76
C GLU A 73 -10.88 -1.50 4.69
N GLU A 74 -10.48 -0.43 4.01
CA GLU A 74 -11.25 0.19 2.94
C GLU A 74 -11.34 -0.71 1.70
N LEU A 75 -10.24 -1.35 1.29
CA LEU A 75 -10.27 -2.37 0.22
C LEU A 75 -11.24 -3.51 0.54
N LYS A 76 -11.21 -4.01 1.78
CA LYS A 76 -12.12 -5.06 2.24
C LYS A 76 -13.57 -4.57 2.30
N ASN A 77 -13.81 -3.34 2.73
CA ASN A 77 -15.13 -2.72 2.79
C ASN A 77 -15.70 -2.43 1.40
N GLN A 78 -14.86 -2.07 0.42
CA GLN A 78 -15.25 -1.93 -0.99
C GLN A 78 -15.60 -3.26 -1.64
N LEU A 79 -14.84 -4.32 -1.35
CA LEU A 79 -15.18 -5.69 -1.79
C LEU A 79 -16.49 -6.20 -1.17
N ARG A 80 -16.81 -5.75 0.05
CA ARG A 80 -18.05 -6.11 0.77
C ARG A 80 -19.25 -5.24 0.37
N GLY A 81 -19.06 -4.19 -0.42
CA GLY A 81 -20.12 -3.30 -0.90
C GLY A 81 -20.60 -2.27 0.13
N THR A 82 -19.88 -2.07 1.24
CA THR A 82 -20.22 -1.10 2.29
C THR A 82 -19.04 -0.15 2.49
N PRO A 83 -18.86 0.87 1.65
CA PRO A 83 -17.79 1.86 1.81
C PRO A 83 -17.94 2.61 3.14
N THR A 84 -16.82 2.88 3.81
CA THR A 84 -16.82 3.59 5.10
C THR A 84 -16.95 5.09 4.85
N ASN A 85 -17.91 5.77 5.50
CA ASN A 85 -18.00 7.23 5.41
C ASN A 85 -16.73 7.88 5.98
N PRO A 86 -16.16 8.91 5.32
CA PRO A 86 -14.97 9.57 5.81
C PRO A 86 -15.23 10.17 7.21
N PRO A 87 -14.28 10.05 8.15
CA PRO A 87 -14.41 10.69 9.45
C PRO A 87 -14.55 12.22 9.29
N PRO A 88 -15.25 12.90 10.22
CA PRO A 88 -15.39 14.34 10.18
C PRO A 88 -13.99 15.01 10.18
N PRO A 89 -13.82 16.13 9.46
CA PRO A 89 -12.54 16.81 9.39
C PRO A 89 -12.07 17.19 10.80
N PRO A 90 -10.76 17.09 11.09
CA PRO A 90 -10.22 17.47 12.38
C PRO A 90 -10.54 18.95 12.67
N PRO A 91 -10.79 19.31 13.94
CA PRO A 91 -11.09 20.69 14.31
C PRO A 91 -9.98 21.61 13.79
N GLY A 92 -10.38 22.67 13.08
CA GLY A 92 -9.46 23.62 12.49
C GLY A 92 -8.57 24.27 13.55
N PRO A 93 -7.34 24.71 13.17
CA PRO A 93 -6.40 25.29 14.11
C PRO A 93 -7.03 26.50 14.83
N PRO A 94 -6.69 26.71 16.12
CA PRO A 94 -7.25 27.82 16.90
C PRO A 94 -6.96 29.13 16.20
N LYS A 95 -8.01 29.94 15.98
CA LYS A 95 -7.87 31.29 15.44
C LYS A 95 -7.01 32.10 16.43
N ARG A 96 -5.84 32.53 15.96
CA ARG A 96 -4.99 33.50 16.64
C ARG A 96 -5.61 34.88 16.59
#